data_AF-A0A7V3BN17-F1
#
_entry.id   AF-A0A7V3BN17-F1
#
_cell.length_a   1.000
_cell.length_b   1.000
_cell.length_c   1.000
_cell.angle_alpha   90.00
_cell.angle_beta   90.00
_cell.angle_gamma   90.00
#
_symmetry.space_group_name_H-M   'P 1'
#
loop_
_entity.id
_entity.type
_entity.pdbx_description
1 polymer ?
#
loop_
_entity_poly.entity_id
_entity_poly.type
_entity_poly.pdbx_seq_one_letter_code
_entity_poly.pdbx_strand_id
1 'polypeptide(L)'
;MKQWWLRRMFWATVLIGGWLLLPGWATAAPPVHLAKGLTEGEVMGTAMAEAYVRQSPTFRFDGLEDSLRLEAVRPLTACPGCYEYTWYFESQFPGYGDRSGLALAPMRTPHRAKIVLAGGTVVSGVLDDAWDMTRQLILDLE
;
A
#
# COMPACT_ATOMS: atom_id res chain seq x y z
N MET A 1 -34.40 -70.35 -27.78
CA MET A 1 -35.74 -69.77 -27.54
C MET A 1 -35.82 -69.27 -26.10
N LYS A 2 -36.11 -67.98 -25.94
CA LYS A 2 -36.92 -67.38 -24.86
C LYS A 2 -36.42 -67.39 -23.38
N GLN A 3 -36.39 -66.15 -22.84
CA GLN A 3 -36.71 -65.69 -21.47
C GLN A 3 -35.48 -65.52 -20.55
N TRP A 4 -35.08 -64.28 -20.25
CA TRP A 4 -35.46 -63.47 -19.06
C TRP A 4 -35.06 -64.16 -17.74
N TRP A 5 -34.25 -63.49 -16.90
CA TRP A 5 -34.49 -63.15 -15.49
C TRP A 5 -33.20 -62.62 -14.82
N LEU A 6 -33.42 -61.67 -13.91
CA LEU A 6 -32.48 -60.80 -13.17
C LEU A 6 -31.37 -61.50 -12.37
N ARG A 7 -30.27 -60.77 -12.12
CA ARG A 7 -29.57 -60.63 -10.81
C ARG A 7 -28.43 -59.61 -10.91
N ARG A 8 -28.55 -58.46 -10.24
CA ARG A 8 -28.01 -58.12 -8.90
C ARG A 8 -26.49 -57.87 -8.84
N MET A 9 -26.21 -56.58 -8.59
CA MET A 9 -25.28 -56.03 -7.60
C MET A 9 -23.77 -56.11 -7.84
N PHE A 10 -23.22 -54.88 -7.94
CA PHE A 10 -21.94 -54.36 -7.44
C PHE A 10 -20.68 -55.11 -7.82
N TRP A 11 -19.67 -54.40 -8.32
CA TRP A 11 -18.42 -54.22 -7.61
C TRP A 11 -17.80 -52.89 -8.09
N ALA A 12 -17.25 -52.17 -7.14
CA ALA A 12 -16.80 -50.80 -7.27
C ALA A 12 -15.52 -50.66 -8.12
N THR A 13 -15.16 -49.39 -8.32
CA THR A 13 -13.85 -48.82 -8.67
C THR A 13 -13.63 -48.50 -10.14
N VAL A 14 -13.69 -47.21 -10.48
CA VAL A 14 -12.52 -46.46 -10.98
C VAL A 14 -12.63 -45.02 -10.48
N LEU A 15 -11.60 -44.60 -9.77
CA LEU A 15 -11.36 -43.22 -9.34
C LEU A 15 -11.10 -42.34 -10.57
N ILE A 16 -12.01 -41.40 -10.85
CA ILE A 16 -11.70 -40.20 -11.62
C ILE A 16 -11.15 -39.23 -10.57
N GLY A 17 -9.86 -38.91 -10.49
CA GLY A 17 -9.02 -38.50 -11.59
C GLY A 17 -9.07 -36.98 -11.66
N GLY A 18 -8.10 -36.33 -11.01
CA GLY A 18 -7.72 -34.96 -11.34
C GLY A 18 -8.39 -33.86 -10.52
N TRP A 19 -7.68 -33.44 -9.48
CA TRP A 19 -7.75 -32.09 -8.93
C TRP A 19 -7.78 -31.05 -10.06
N LEU A 20 -8.86 -30.28 -10.14
CA LEU A 20 -8.84 -28.97 -10.78
C LEU A 20 -8.08 -28.02 -9.84
N LEU A 21 -6.77 -27.93 -10.05
CA LEU A 21 -5.98 -26.79 -9.61
C LEU A 21 -6.52 -25.56 -10.35
N LEU A 22 -7.41 -24.81 -9.71
CA LEU A 22 -7.60 -23.42 -10.05
C LEU A 22 -6.27 -22.71 -9.76
N PRO A 23 -5.61 -22.07 -10.74
CA PRO A 23 -4.50 -21.18 -10.44
C PRO A 23 -5.09 -19.99 -9.68
N GLY A 24 -4.94 -20.01 -8.36
CA GLY A 24 -5.22 -18.87 -7.50
C GLY A 24 -4.19 -17.77 -7.73
N TRP A 25 -4.36 -17.01 -8.81
CA TRP A 25 -3.76 -15.68 -8.95
C TRP A 25 -4.89 -14.70 -9.27
N ALA A 26 -5.85 -14.58 -8.36
CA ALA A 26 -6.61 -13.34 -8.29
C ALA A 26 -5.68 -12.29 -7.68
N THR A 27 -4.78 -11.70 -8.47
CA THR A 27 -4.21 -10.41 -8.14
C THR A 27 -5.34 -9.40 -8.25
N ALA A 28 -6.05 -9.17 -7.15
CA ALA A 28 -6.91 -8.01 -7.02
C ALA A 28 -6.00 -6.79 -7.06
N ALA A 29 -5.85 -6.17 -8.24
CA ALA A 29 -5.26 -4.85 -8.35
C ALA A 29 -6.15 -3.88 -7.57
N PRO A 30 -5.59 -3.02 -6.68
CA PRO A 30 -6.41 -2.04 -5.98
C PRO A 30 -7.01 -1.05 -6.99
N PRO A 31 -8.24 -0.56 -6.75
CA PRO A 31 -8.85 0.43 -7.62
C PRO A 31 -8.18 1.78 -7.39
N VAL A 32 -7.11 2.06 -8.13
CA VAL A 32 -6.49 3.40 -8.15
C VAL A 32 -7.37 4.30 -9.02
N HIS A 33 -8.35 4.95 -8.41
CA HIS A 33 -9.21 5.92 -9.09
C HIS A 33 -8.53 7.26 -9.45
N LEU A 34 -7.18 7.31 -9.43
CA LEU A 34 -6.38 8.41 -9.99
C LEU A 34 -5.55 8.01 -11.22
N ALA A 35 -5.88 6.90 -11.90
CA ALA A 35 -5.11 6.36 -13.01
C ALA A 35 -5.52 6.93 -14.39
N LYS A 36 -5.44 8.25 -14.60
CA LYS A 36 -5.51 8.80 -15.96
C LYS A 36 -4.19 9.51 -16.30
N GLY A 37 -3.25 8.77 -16.89
CA GLY A 37 -2.01 9.32 -17.44
C GLY A 37 -0.70 8.87 -16.77
N LEU A 38 -0.73 7.96 -15.79
CA LEU A 38 0.47 7.41 -15.16
C LEU A 38 0.95 6.14 -15.88
N THR A 39 2.26 5.98 -15.97
CA THR A 39 2.95 4.76 -16.41
C THR A 39 2.87 3.66 -15.35
N GLU A 40 3.11 2.40 -15.74
CA GLU A 40 3.11 1.26 -14.82
C GLU A 40 4.12 1.45 -13.67
N GLY A 41 5.31 1.98 -13.97
CA GLY A 41 6.32 2.30 -12.96
C GLY A 41 5.85 3.35 -11.96
N GLU A 42 5.11 4.37 -12.42
CA GLU A 42 4.55 5.39 -11.55
C GLU A 42 3.43 4.84 -10.66
N VAL A 43 2.62 3.90 -11.16
CA VAL A 43 1.59 3.18 -10.37
C VAL A 43 2.25 2.32 -9.29
N MET A 44 3.29 1.56 -9.62
CA MET A 44 4.04 0.76 -8.63
C MET A 44 4.66 1.67 -7.56
N GLY A 45 5.30 2.76 -7.97
CA GLY A 45 5.91 3.71 -7.02
C GLY A 45 4.87 4.40 -6.13
N THR A 46 3.65 4.62 -6.62
CA THR A 46 2.54 5.13 -5.82
C THR A 46 2.22 4.18 -4.66
N ALA A 47 2.04 2.89 -4.94
CA ALA A 47 1.74 1.89 -3.91
C ALA A 47 2.87 1.75 -2.88
N MET A 48 4.13 1.84 -3.32
CA MET A 48 5.29 1.80 -2.43
C MET A 48 5.37 3.04 -1.53
N ALA A 49 5.15 4.23 -2.09
CA ALA A 49 5.12 5.48 -1.33
C ALA A 49 3.96 5.49 -0.31
N GLU A 50 2.78 5.01 -0.69
CA GLU A 50 1.64 4.87 0.20
C GLU A 50 1.97 3.94 1.38
N ALA A 51 2.52 2.76 1.08
CA ALA A 51 2.91 1.79 2.10
C ALA A 51 3.94 2.39 3.07
N TYR A 52 4.89 3.18 2.59
CA TYR A 52 5.86 3.88 3.42
C TYR A 52 5.21 4.91 4.35
N VAL A 53 4.26 5.73 3.85
CA VAL A 53 3.50 6.67 4.69
C VAL A 53 2.72 5.92 5.78
N ARG A 54 1.99 4.85 5.40
CA ARG A 54 1.19 4.03 6.32
C ARG A 54 2.03 3.36 7.40
N GLN A 55 3.26 3.00 7.09
CA GLN A 55 4.20 2.37 8.02
C GLN A 55 4.96 3.40 8.87
N SER A 56 4.89 4.69 8.54
CA SER A 56 5.58 5.73 9.29
C SER A 56 5.05 5.83 10.72
N PRO A 57 5.92 6.12 11.72
CA PRO A 57 5.48 6.24 13.10
C PRO A 57 4.40 7.32 13.31
N THR A 58 4.47 8.45 12.60
CA THR A 58 3.44 9.49 12.68
C THR A 58 2.06 8.96 12.28
N PHE A 59 1.95 8.32 11.11
CA PHE A 59 0.66 7.79 10.64
C PHE A 59 0.17 6.62 11.50
N ARG A 60 1.06 5.73 11.93
CA ARG A 60 0.68 4.58 12.79
C ARG A 60 0.21 4.99 14.17
N PHE A 61 0.71 6.10 14.70
CA PHE A 61 0.32 6.59 16.02
C PHE A 61 -1.16 6.97 16.03
N ASP A 62 -1.60 7.76 15.06
CA ASP A 62 -2.94 8.35 15.08
C ASP A 62 -3.43 8.91 13.72
N GLY A 63 -2.84 8.48 12.61
CA GLY A 63 -3.26 8.85 11.26
C GLY A 63 -4.68 8.38 10.94
N LEU A 64 -5.44 9.25 10.26
CA LEU A 64 -6.82 9.01 9.84
C LEU A 64 -6.83 8.38 8.44
N GLU A 65 -7.25 7.12 8.37
CA GLU A 65 -7.26 6.31 7.15
C GLU A 65 -8.06 6.94 6.01
N ASP A 66 -9.22 7.52 6.32
CA ASP A 66 -10.13 8.15 5.37
C ASP A 66 -9.60 9.47 4.79
N SER A 67 -8.57 10.06 5.41
CA SER A 67 -7.92 11.28 4.96
C SER A 67 -6.75 11.04 3.99
N LEU A 68 -6.20 9.82 3.98
CA LEU A 68 -4.99 9.50 3.20
C LEU A 68 -5.28 9.56 1.70
N ARG A 69 -4.55 10.42 1.00
CA ARG A 69 -4.68 10.56 -0.47
C ARG A 69 -3.40 11.04 -1.12
N LEU A 70 -3.17 10.61 -2.35
CA LEU A 70 -2.10 11.11 -3.20
C LEU A 70 -2.47 12.52 -3.71
N GLU A 71 -1.63 13.51 -3.46
CA GLU A 71 -1.80 14.89 -3.96
C GLU A 71 -1.01 15.14 -5.25
N ALA A 72 0.20 14.56 -5.39
CA ALA A 72 1.03 14.76 -6.58
C ALA A 72 2.05 13.65 -6.81
N VAL A 73 2.41 13.45 -8.08
CA VAL A 73 3.58 12.68 -8.52
C VAL A 73 4.41 13.59 -9.42
N ARG A 74 5.71 13.72 -9.14
CA ARG A 74 6.60 14.62 -9.87
C ARG A 74 7.96 13.96 -10.14
N PRO A 75 8.48 13.98 -11.38
CA PRO A 75 9.85 13.58 -11.62
C PRO A 75 10.81 14.61 -11.00
N LEU A 76 11.93 14.15 -10.44
CA LEU A 76 12.96 15.03 -9.89
C LEU A 76 14.03 15.35 -10.93
N THR A 77 14.19 16.63 -11.27
CA THR A 77 15.18 17.06 -12.27
C THR A 77 16.61 16.71 -11.90
N ALA A 78 16.95 16.73 -10.60
CA ALA A 78 18.29 16.43 -10.11
C ALA A 78 18.66 14.93 -10.15
N CYS A 79 17.66 14.04 -10.32
CA CYS A 79 17.87 12.61 -10.40
C CYS A 79 16.98 12.00 -11.50
N PRO A 80 17.53 11.75 -12.70
CA PRO A 80 16.79 11.09 -13.77
C PRO A 80 16.23 9.74 -13.32
N GLY A 81 14.92 9.55 -13.47
CA GLY A 81 14.21 8.35 -13.03
C GLY A 81 13.84 8.33 -11.53
N CYS A 82 14.16 9.38 -10.78
CA CYS A 82 13.60 9.58 -9.45
C CYS A 82 12.23 10.28 -9.54
N TYR A 83 11.33 9.87 -8.67
CA TYR A 83 10.01 10.47 -8.53
C TYR A 83 9.73 10.84 -7.07
N GLU A 84 9.14 12.01 -6.88
CA GLU A 84 8.55 12.43 -5.61
C GLU A 84 7.04 12.19 -5.64
N TYR A 85 6.54 11.55 -4.60
CA TYR A 85 5.14 11.30 -4.34
C TYR A 85 4.73 12.13 -3.13
N THR A 86 3.85 13.10 -3.33
CA THR A 86 3.28 13.90 -2.23
C THR A 86 1.96 13.27 -1.78
N TRP A 87 1.91 12.86 -0.52
CA TRP A 87 0.72 12.30 0.14
C TRP A 87 0.22 13.25 1.21
N TYR A 88 -1.10 13.39 1.31
CA TYR A 88 -1.76 14.07 2.42
C TYR A 88 -2.40 13.06 3.36
N PHE A 89 -2.37 13.35 4.66
CA PHE A 89 -3.25 12.73 5.65
C PHE A 89 -3.45 13.68 6.84
N GLU A 90 -4.40 13.35 7.72
CA GLU A 90 -4.63 14.01 9.00
C GLU A 90 -4.29 13.06 10.16
N SER A 91 -3.72 13.61 11.22
CA SER A 91 -3.52 12.93 12.52
C SER A 91 -4.52 13.44 13.54
N GLN A 92 -4.88 12.64 14.55
CA GLN A 92 -5.77 13.07 15.64
C GLN A 92 -5.11 14.03 16.65
N PHE A 93 -3.78 14.02 16.72
CA PHE A 93 -2.94 14.79 17.61
C PHE A 93 -1.80 15.46 16.83
N PRO A 94 -1.27 16.60 17.33
CA PRO A 94 -0.16 17.29 16.69
C PRO A 94 1.18 16.54 16.85
N GLY A 95 2.15 16.93 16.03
CA GLY A 95 3.54 16.48 16.12
C GLY A 95 3.91 15.34 15.17
N TYR A 96 5.12 14.80 15.37
CA TYR A 96 5.75 13.82 14.49
C TYR A 96 6.23 12.60 15.26
N GLY A 97 6.39 11.48 14.54
CA GLY A 97 6.93 10.25 15.10
C GLY A 97 5.96 9.52 16.03
N ASP A 98 6.50 8.57 16.77
CA ASP A 98 5.81 7.94 17.89
C ASP A 98 5.79 8.93 19.07
N ARG A 99 4.58 9.19 19.57
CA ARG A 99 4.31 10.14 20.65
C ARG A 99 3.72 9.45 21.87
N SER A 100 3.89 8.13 21.97
CA SER A 100 3.45 7.32 23.11
C SER A 100 4.01 7.86 24.42
N GLY A 101 3.13 8.04 25.40
CA GLY A 101 3.50 8.56 26.72
C GLY A 101 3.47 10.09 26.83
N LEU A 102 3.20 10.83 25.75
CA LEU A 102 2.98 12.27 25.81
C LEU A 102 1.50 12.59 26.10
N ALA A 103 1.27 13.60 26.94
CA ALA A 103 -0.06 14.16 27.14
C ALA A 103 -0.36 15.17 26.02
N LEU A 104 -1.13 14.76 25.02
CA LEU A 104 -1.48 15.57 23.85
C LEU A 104 -2.97 15.95 23.85
N ALA A 105 -3.26 17.19 23.49
CA ALA A 105 -4.64 17.63 23.26
C ALA A 105 -5.10 17.17 21.86
N PRO A 106 -6.31 16.60 21.71
CA PRO A 106 -6.85 16.23 20.41
C PRO A 106 -6.94 17.45 19.48
N MET A 107 -6.30 17.37 18.32
CA MET A 107 -6.33 18.40 17.29
C MET A 107 -6.04 17.74 15.94
N ARG A 108 -7.02 17.78 15.02
CA ARG A 108 -6.80 17.32 13.65
C ARG A 108 -5.65 18.10 13.03
N THR A 109 -4.57 17.41 12.71
CA THR A 109 -3.36 18.01 12.20
C THR A 109 -3.12 17.50 10.79
N PRO A 110 -3.23 18.36 9.76
CA PRO A 110 -2.95 17.96 8.40
C PRO A 110 -1.44 17.83 8.20
N HIS A 111 -1.04 16.79 7.47
CA HIS A 111 0.34 16.52 7.10
C HIS A 111 0.50 16.31 5.61
N ARG A 112 1.68 16.65 5.09
CA ARG A 112 2.12 16.31 3.72
C ARG A 112 3.44 15.57 3.75
N ALA A 113 3.40 14.31 3.32
CA ALA A 113 4.58 13.46 3.18
C ALA A 113 5.10 13.50 1.74
N LYS A 114 6.35 13.92 1.56
CA LYS A 114 7.08 13.85 0.29
C LYS A 114 7.98 12.62 0.32
N ILE A 115 7.61 11.61 -0.47
CA ILE A 115 8.36 10.35 -0.55
C ILE A 115 9.09 10.29 -1.88
N VAL A 116 10.41 10.15 -1.83
CA VAL A 116 11.25 10.06 -3.03
C VAL A 116 11.61 8.60 -3.28
N LEU A 117 11.32 8.13 -4.48
CA LEU A 117 11.76 6.82 -4.97
C LEU A 117 12.84 6.99 -6.04
N ALA A 118 13.87 6.15 -5.95
CA ALA A 118 14.91 6.00 -6.97
C ALA A 118 15.00 4.52 -7.35
N GLY A 119 14.78 4.19 -8.63
CA GLY A 119 14.88 2.81 -9.11
C GLY A 119 13.99 1.81 -8.37
N GLY A 120 12.78 2.24 -7.97
CA GLY A 120 11.84 1.40 -7.23
C GLY A 120 12.20 1.19 -5.75
N THR A 121 13.06 2.02 -5.16
CA THR A 121 13.38 2.01 -3.73
C THR A 121 13.08 3.36 -3.10
N VAL A 122 12.47 3.40 -1.91
CA VAL A 122 12.30 4.65 -1.15
C VAL A 122 13.67 5.09 -0.64
N VAL A 123 14.09 6.29 -1.04
CA VAL A 123 15.41 6.86 -0.66
C VAL A 123 15.28 8.08 0.26
N SER A 124 14.10 8.70 0.31
CA SER A 124 13.81 9.79 1.24
C SER A 124 12.33 9.83 1.57
N GLY A 125 12.02 10.25 2.79
CA GLY A 125 10.66 10.56 3.24
C GLY A 125 10.72 11.78 4.14
N VAL A 126 10.03 12.84 3.76
CA VAL A 126 9.97 14.09 4.52
C VAL A 126 8.53 14.43 4.81
N LEU A 127 8.21 14.71 6.07
CA LEU A 127 6.88 15.12 6.50
C LEU A 127 6.90 16.62 6.84
N ASP A 128 5.96 17.37 6.26
CA ASP A 128 5.74 18.81 6.46
C ASP A 128 6.97 19.70 6.24
N ASP A 129 7.90 19.24 5.40
CA ASP A 129 9.21 19.90 5.20
C ASP A 129 10.02 20.10 6.49
N ALA A 130 9.66 19.40 7.56
CA ALA A 130 10.19 19.61 8.91
C ALA A 130 10.69 18.33 9.58
N TRP A 131 10.24 17.15 9.13
CA TRP A 131 10.55 15.87 9.78
C TRP A 131 11.08 14.84 8.79
N ASP A 132 12.30 14.36 9.04
CA ASP A 132 12.88 13.23 8.31
C ASP A 132 12.22 11.94 8.79
N MET A 133 11.36 11.35 7.95
CA MET A 133 10.65 10.11 8.24
C MET A 133 11.58 8.89 8.24
N THR A 134 12.75 8.98 7.61
CA THR A 134 13.72 7.87 7.56
C THR A 134 14.56 7.85 8.83
N ARG A 135 15.00 9.02 9.27
CA ARG A 135 15.88 9.19 10.44
C ARG A 135 15.13 9.46 11.75
N GLN A 136 13.83 9.77 11.67
CA GLN A 136 12.98 10.14 12.80
C GLN A 136 13.54 11.32 13.60
N LEU A 137 13.85 12.41 12.89
CA LEU A 137 14.39 13.65 13.46
C LEU A 137 13.87 14.88 12.73
N ILE A 138 13.92 16.03 13.39
CA ILE A 138 13.63 17.33 12.78
C ILE A 138 14.70 17.65 11.74
N LEU A 139 14.29 18.15 10.59
CA LEU A 139 15.18 18.73 9.60
C LEU A 139 15.67 20.08 10.12
N ASP A 140 16.98 20.23 10.23
CA ASP A 140 17.59 21.53 10.46
C ASP A 140 17.36 22.38 9.20
N LEU A 141 16.45 23.35 9.29
CA LEU A 141 16.29 24.38 8.27
C LEU A 141 17.38 25.43 8.51
N GLU A 142 18.53 25.28 7.85
CA GLU A 142 19.56 26.34 7.78
C GLU A 142 19.12 27.51 6.89
#